data_AF-A0A1B9E6M6-F1
#
_entry.id   AF-A0A1B9E6M6-F1
#
_cell.length_a   1.000
_cell.length_b   1.000
_cell.length_c   1.000
_cell.angle_alpha   90.00
_cell.angle_beta   90.00
_cell.angle_gamma   90.00
#
_symmetry.space_group_name_H-M   'P 1'
#
loop_
_entity.id
_entity.type
_entity.pdbx_description
1 polymer ?
#
loop_
_entity_poly.entity_id
_entity_poly.type
_entity_poly.pdbx_seq_one_letter_code
_entity_poly.pdbx_strand_id
1 'polypeptide(L)'
;MKLKDIFSDINTKVFVVTDQNDENELNWTIEPTNFHLLPEEDNYYFVKAKQVSTNKTTDCFIGIMTPERIAEIIIKRNIIRQTKVESIYDQKQTIIPAVASECYGNYELFYAKENPQIGIDILKDGLTKSTNKNVVSEDLGYILRDEKRTEEAIEAFKISEEFGPSSEYTFWELSELYAEIGLIEKQSEYKQKFKDSGGIEL
;
A
#
# COMPACT_ATOMS: atom_id res chain seq x y z
N MET A 1 -18.79 5.98 15.55
CA MET A 1 -18.79 7.47 15.48
C MET A 1 -19.13 7.92 14.07
N LYS A 2 -19.38 9.22 13.83
CA LYS A 2 -19.58 9.72 12.47
C LYS A 2 -18.25 10.09 11.81
N LEU A 3 -18.16 9.94 10.50
CA LEU A 3 -16.92 10.22 9.74
C LEU A 3 -16.44 11.67 9.93
N LYS A 4 -17.37 12.64 10.01
CA LYS A 4 -17.03 14.04 10.31
C LYS A 4 -16.22 14.23 11.60
N ASP A 5 -16.35 13.30 12.54
CA ASP A 5 -15.69 13.35 13.83
C ASP A 5 -14.36 12.57 13.82
N ILE A 6 -13.96 11.89 12.74
CA ILE A 6 -12.83 10.93 12.70
C ILE A 6 -11.54 11.46 13.35
N PHE A 7 -11.24 12.75 13.17
CA PHE A 7 -10.07 13.38 13.78
C PHE A 7 -10.17 13.65 15.30
N SER A 8 -11.25 13.27 15.96
CA SER A 8 -11.32 13.24 17.44
C SER A 8 -10.62 12.01 18.01
N ASP A 9 -10.48 10.94 17.22
CA ASP A 9 -9.70 9.77 17.57
C ASP A 9 -8.37 9.76 16.81
N ILE A 10 -7.33 10.21 17.50
CA ILE A 10 -5.98 10.31 16.96
C ILE A 10 -5.16 9.04 17.12
N ASN A 11 -5.68 7.98 17.75
CA ASN A 11 -4.92 6.77 18.05
C ASN A 11 -5.21 5.67 17.03
N THR A 12 -6.49 5.48 16.71
CA THR A 12 -6.95 4.48 15.75
C THR A 12 -6.34 4.72 14.37
N LYS A 13 -5.85 3.66 13.73
CA LYS A 13 -5.22 3.73 12.39
C LYS A 13 -6.16 3.31 11.27
N VAL A 14 -7.06 2.38 11.56
CA VAL A 14 -8.02 1.82 10.61
C VAL A 14 -9.40 1.89 11.28
N PHE A 15 -10.36 2.41 10.55
CA PHE A 15 -11.76 2.43 10.94
C PHE A 15 -12.54 1.62 9.91
N VAL A 16 -13.45 0.76 10.36
CA VAL A 16 -14.38 0.07 9.48
C VAL A 16 -15.63 0.92 9.28
N VAL A 17 -16.16 0.98 8.05
CA VAL A 17 -17.44 1.61 7.77
C VAL A 17 -18.57 0.62 8.09
N THR A 18 -19.52 1.03 8.93
CA THR A 18 -20.65 0.18 9.33
C THR A 18 -21.99 0.64 8.77
N ASP A 19 -22.07 1.89 8.28
CA ASP A 19 -23.25 2.43 7.60
C ASP A 19 -22.84 3.56 6.65
N GLN A 20 -23.17 3.39 5.37
CA GLN A 20 -22.83 4.30 4.27
C GLN A 20 -24.05 4.73 3.45
N ASN A 21 -25.25 4.71 4.05
CA ASN A 21 -26.50 5.00 3.34
C ASN A 21 -26.75 6.51 3.07
N ASP A 22 -25.99 7.40 3.71
CA ASP A 22 -26.12 8.84 3.55
C ASP A 22 -25.34 9.32 2.32
N GLU A 23 -25.95 10.15 1.47
CA GLU A 23 -25.30 10.73 0.28
C GLU A 23 -24.09 11.61 0.65
N ASN A 24 -24.06 12.16 1.87
CA ASN A 24 -22.93 12.90 2.40
C ASN A 24 -22.05 11.97 3.23
N GLU A 25 -20.84 11.69 2.75
CA GLU A 25 -19.93 10.72 3.36
C GLU A 25 -19.53 11.10 4.78
N LEU A 26 -19.54 12.40 5.11
CA LEU A 26 -19.30 12.89 6.48
C LEU A 26 -20.30 12.35 7.52
N ASN A 27 -21.49 11.92 7.07
CA ASN A 27 -22.52 11.34 7.92
C ASN A 27 -22.46 9.80 7.98
N TRP A 28 -21.53 9.16 7.27
CA TRP A 28 -21.30 7.72 7.40
C TRP A 28 -20.89 7.36 8.82
N THR A 29 -21.27 6.15 9.23
CA THR A 29 -20.92 5.60 10.54
C THR A 29 -19.66 4.75 10.38
N ILE A 30 -18.67 5.04 11.23
CA ILE A 30 -17.40 4.31 11.29
C ILE A 30 -17.15 3.82 12.70
N GLU A 31 -16.45 2.69 12.82
CA GLU A 31 -16.04 2.12 14.11
C GLU A 31 -14.52 1.94 14.17
N PRO A 32 -13.88 2.31 15.29
CA PRO A 32 -12.44 2.13 15.43
C PRO A 32 -12.10 0.64 15.52
N THR A 33 -11.00 0.25 14.88
CA THR A 33 -10.47 -1.11 14.99
C THR A 33 -9.13 -1.12 15.72
N ASN A 34 -8.66 -2.31 16.08
CA ASN A 34 -7.31 -2.53 16.58
C ASN A 34 -6.33 -2.97 15.46
N PHE A 35 -6.74 -2.85 14.19
CA PHE A 35 -5.93 -3.34 13.08
C PHE A 35 -4.65 -2.52 12.91
N HIS A 36 -3.55 -3.24 12.68
CA HIS A 36 -2.24 -2.64 12.42
C HIS A 36 -1.92 -2.52 10.93
N LEU A 37 -2.60 -3.30 10.10
CA LEU A 37 -2.57 -3.29 8.64
C LEU A 37 -4.01 -3.26 8.12
N LEU A 38 -4.19 -2.92 6.85
CA LEU A 38 -5.47 -3.09 6.16
C LEU A 38 -5.74 -4.61 5.98
N PRO A 39 -6.87 -5.15 6.46
CA PRO A 39 -7.15 -6.58 6.40
C PRO A 39 -7.65 -7.00 5.01
N GLU A 40 -7.60 -8.31 4.72
CA GLU A 40 -8.10 -8.89 3.46
C GLU A 40 -9.63 -8.98 3.37
N GLU A 41 -10.33 -8.81 4.48
CA GLU A 41 -11.79 -8.88 4.52
C GLU A 41 -12.41 -7.85 3.58
N ASP A 42 -13.35 -8.29 2.74
CA ASP A 42 -14.12 -7.40 1.85
C ASP A 42 -14.94 -6.42 2.68
N ASN A 43 -14.53 -5.15 2.64
CA ASN A 43 -15.18 -4.08 3.38
C ASN A 43 -14.71 -2.71 2.87
N TYR A 44 -15.28 -1.66 3.46
CA TYR A 44 -14.81 -0.30 3.29
C TYR A 44 -14.17 0.21 4.58
N TYR A 45 -12.94 0.72 4.48
CA TYR A 45 -12.18 1.22 5.62
C TYR A 45 -11.76 2.68 5.41
N PHE A 46 -11.77 3.47 6.48
CA PHE A 46 -11.01 4.72 6.53
C PHE A 46 -9.70 4.49 7.27
N VAL A 47 -8.59 4.74 6.58
CA VAL A 47 -7.24 4.50 7.06
C VAL A 47 -6.52 5.81 7.26
N LYS A 48 -5.77 5.96 8.35
CA LYS A 48 -4.83 7.08 8.49
C LYS A 48 -3.92 7.12 7.28
N ALA A 49 -3.69 8.31 6.74
CA ALA A 49 -2.91 8.52 5.53
C ALA A 49 -2.00 9.72 5.67
N LYS A 50 -1.02 9.78 4.78
CA LYS A 50 -0.09 10.88 4.64
C LYS A 50 -0.31 11.52 3.28
N GLN A 51 -0.61 12.81 3.28
CA GLN A 51 -0.40 13.65 2.10
C GLN A 51 1.08 13.97 2.02
N VAL A 52 1.74 13.48 0.97
CA VAL A 52 3.19 13.51 0.83
C VAL A 52 3.62 14.68 -0.06
N SER A 53 4.65 15.38 0.38
CA SER A 53 5.41 16.30 -0.45
C SER A 53 6.89 16.04 -0.20
N THR A 54 7.76 16.61 -1.03
CA THR A 54 9.21 16.36 -0.98
C THR A 54 9.80 16.46 0.44
N ASN A 55 9.41 17.48 1.22
CA ASN A 55 10.04 17.79 2.51
C ASN A 55 9.12 17.64 3.73
N LYS A 56 7.84 17.31 3.54
CA LYS A 56 6.87 17.23 4.63
C LYS A 56 5.72 16.29 4.31
N THR A 57 5.12 15.75 5.36
CA THR A 57 3.84 15.05 5.30
C THR A 57 2.77 15.82 6.06
N THR A 58 1.52 15.67 5.66
CA THR A 58 0.37 16.13 6.44
C THR A 58 -0.60 14.97 6.65
N ASP A 59 -1.04 14.79 7.88
CA ASP A 59 -1.94 13.69 8.23
C ASP A 59 -3.35 13.94 7.68
N CYS A 60 -3.93 12.88 7.13
CA CYS A 60 -5.30 12.82 6.63
C CYS A 60 -5.84 11.40 6.81
N PHE A 61 -7.03 11.12 6.28
CA PHE A 61 -7.51 9.75 6.11
C PHE A 61 -7.86 9.48 4.65
N ILE A 62 -7.78 8.22 4.25
CA ILE A 62 -8.13 7.73 2.93
C ILE A 62 -9.16 6.61 3.08
N GLY A 63 -10.23 6.66 2.30
CA GLY A 63 -11.21 5.59 2.16
C GLY A 63 -10.68 4.54 1.18
N ILE A 64 -10.64 3.29 1.61
CA ILE A 64 -10.14 2.16 0.83
C ILE A 64 -11.15 1.02 0.90
N MET A 65 -11.55 0.53 -0.27
CA MET A 65 -12.31 -0.71 -0.42
C MET A 65 -11.34 -1.88 -0.62
N THR A 66 -11.51 -2.92 0.18
CA THR A 66 -10.76 -4.16 0.12
C THR A 66 -11.62 -5.26 -0.52
N PRO A 67 -11.01 -6.31 -1.09
CA PRO A 67 -9.57 -6.55 -1.21
C PRO A 67 -8.86 -5.77 -2.34
N GLU A 68 -9.59 -5.15 -3.28
CA GLU A 68 -9.01 -4.56 -4.49
C GLU A 68 -8.15 -3.31 -4.25
N ARG A 69 -8.15 -2.78 -3.02
CA ARG A 69 -7.47 -1.55 -2.60
C ARG A 69 -7.90 -0.32 -3.40
N ILE A 70 -9.17 -0.24 -3.76
CA ILE A 70 -9.71 0.91 -4.48
C ILE A 70 -9.83 2.07 -3.51
N ALA A 71 -9.09 3.14 -3.78
CA ALA A 71 -9.08 4.35 -2.97
C ALA A 71 -9.60 5.53 -3.77
N GLU A 72 -10.61 6.23 -3.23
CA GLU A 72 -11.29 7.33 -3.94
C GLU A 72 -11.50 8.56 -3.06
N ILE A 73 -11.71 8.35 -1.75
CA ILE A 73 -12.14 9.38 -0.81
C ILE A 73 -11.00 9.79 0.10
N ILE A 74 -10.75 11.09 0.25
CA ILE A 74 -9.79 11.66 1.20
C ILE A 74 -10.53 12.52 2.22
N ILE A 75 -10.19 12.34 3.50
CA ILE A 75 -10.74 13.13 4.60
C ILE A 75 -9.63 14.00 5.19
N LYS A 76 -9.85 15.32 5.16
CA LYS A 76 -8.88 16.33 5.65
C LYS A 76 -9.52 17.28 6.64
N ARG A 77 -8.67 18.02 7.36
CA ARG A 77 -9.08 19.22 8.09
C ARG A 77 -8.73 20.47 7.29
N ASN A 78 -9.69 21.38 7.17
CA ASN A 78 -9.42 22.72 6.65
C ASN A 78 -8.71 23.60 7.70
N ILE A 79 -8.40 24.85 7.33
CA ILE A 79 -7.69 25.81 8.18
C ILE A 79 -8.43 26.09 9.51
N ILE A 80 -9.75 26.00 9.51
CA ILE A 80 -10.60 26.17 10.70
C ILE A 80 -10.92 24.85 11.41
N ARG A 81 -10.15 23.78 11.14
CA ARG A 81 -10.26 22.43 11.74
C ARG A 81 -11.56 21.68 11.48
N GLN A 82 -12.36 22.12 10.49
CA GLN A 82 -13.52 21.35 10.06
C GLN A 82 -13.09 20.21 9.13
N THR A 83 -13.72 19.06 9.32
CA THR A 83 -13.54 17.88 8.47
C THR A 83 -14.18 18.12 7.11
N LYS A 84 -13.47 17.74 6.04
CA LYS A 84 -13.91 17.87 4.66
C LYS A 84 -13.58 16.60 3.89
N VAL A 85 -14.47 16.24 2.96
CA VAL A 85 -14.31 15.19 1.97
C VAL A 85 -13.73 15.78 0.69
N GLU A 86 -12.75 15.11 0.11
CA GLU A 86 -12.15 15.42 -1.19
C GLU A 86 -11.96 14.13 -1.98
N SER A 87 -11.91 14.24 -3.31
CA SER A 87 -11.53 13.11 -4.15
C SER A 87 -10.00 12.94 -4.15
N ILE A 88 -9.53 11.70 -4.23
CA ILE A 88 -8.11 11.40 -4.47
C ILE A 88 -7.62 11.93 -5.82
N TYR A 89 -8.50 12.00 -6.82
CA TYR A 89 -8.16 12.43 -8.17
C TYR A 89 -7.92 13.95 -8.28
N ASP A 90 -8.43 14.72 -7.32
CA ASP A 90 -8.23 16.18 -7.23
C ASP A 90 -6.91 16.54 -6.51
N GLN A 91 -6.18 15.56 -6.01
CA GLN A 91 -5.00 15.79 -5.20
C GLN A 91 -3.77 16.10 -6.05
N LYS A 92 -3.10 17.20 -5.72
CA LYS A 92 -1.81 17.57 -6.35
C LYS A 92 -0.63 16.79 -5.79
N GLN A 93 -0.82 16.15 -4.65
CA GLN A 93 0.21 15.49 -3.87
C GLN A 93 -0.24 14.06 -3.61
N THR A 94 0.68 13.11 -3.71
CA THR A 94 0.37 11.71 -3.44
C THR A 94 -0.19 11.54 -2.03
N ILE A 95 -1.32 10.84 -1.91
CA ILE A 95 -1.87 10.39 -0.64
C ILE A 95 -1.55 8.91 -0.51
N ILE A 96 -0.84 8.52 0.54
CA ILE A 96 -0.52 7.12 0.81
C ILE A 96 -1.09 6.69 2.17
N PRO A 97 -1.58 5.45 2.33
CA PRO A 97 -1.99 4.93 3.63
C PRO A 97 -0.80 4.88 4.59
N ALA A 98 -1.03 5.13 5.87
CA ALA A 98 0.00 5.13 6.92
C ALA A 98 0.25 3.74 7.53
N VAL A 99 -0.37 2.70 6.99
CA VAL A 99 -0.17 1.29 7.33
C VAL A 99 -0.16 0.46 6.04
N ALA A 100 0.59 -0.64 6.03
CA ALA A 100 0.60 -1.58 4.91
C ALA A 100 -0.75 -2.32 4.77
N SER A 101 -0.88 -3.09 3.69
CA SER A 101 -2.08 -3.87 3.36
C SER A 101 -1.75 -5.36 3.30
N GLU A 102 -2.63 -6.19 3.85
CA GLU A 102 -2.58 -7.65 3.67
C GLU A 102 -3.16 -8.06 2.32
N CYS A 103 -3.99 -7.22 1.68
CA CYS A 103 -4.58 -7.52 0.38
C CYS A 103 -3.55 -7.40 -0.74
N TYR A 104 -3.54 -8.32 -1.72
CA TYR A 104 -2.81 -8.16 -2.99
C TYR A 104 -3.32 -6.93 -3.79
N GLY A 105 -2.55 -6.42 -4.75
CA GLY A 105 -2.95 -5.24 -5.53
C GLY A 105 -1.83 -4.29 -5.92
N ASN A 106 -2.16 -3.02 -6.10
CA ASN A 106 -1.29 -2.02 -6.71
C ASN A 106 -0.32 -1.37 -5.70
N TYR A 107 0.99 -1.60 -5.87
CA TYR A 107 2.05 -0.98 -5.08
C TYR A 107 2.08 0.55 -5.18
N GLU A 108 1.54 1.13 -6.26
CA GLU A 108 1.48 2.58 -6.46
C GLU A 108 0.70 3.30 -5.37
N LEU A 109 -0.21 2.60 -4.67
CA LEU A 109 -0.91 3.15 -3.49
C LEU A 109 0.06 3.59 -2.38
N PHE A 110 1.26 2.99 -2.32
CA PHE A 110 2.32 3.35 -1.39
C PHE A 110 3.44 4.17 -2.03
N TYR A 111 3.42 4.39 -3.34
CA TYR A 111 4.53 5.00 -4.07
C TYR A 111 4.37 6.51 -4.26
N ALA A 112 4.77 7.27 -3.25
CA ALA A 112 4.90 8.73 -3.37
C ALA A 112 6.23 9.13 -4.03
N LYS A 113 6.25 9.29 -5.35
CA LYS A 113 7.45 9.64 -6.14
C LYS A 113 8.21 10.88 -5.62
N GLU A 114 7.51 11.82 -5.00
CA GLU A 114 8.11 13.03 -4.44
C GLU A 114 8.95 12.75 -3.18
N ASN A 115 8.64 11.68 -2.45
CA ASN A 115 9.41 11.18 -1.31
C ASN A 115 9.11 9.68 -1.07
N PRO A 116 9.76 8.79 -1.86
CA PRO A 116 9.47 7.35 -1.87
C PRO A 116 9.80 6.65 -0.56
N GLN A 117 10.74 7.20 0.21
CA GLN A 117 11.19 6.63 1.48
C GLN A 117 10.04 6.48 2.48
N ILE A 118 9.03 7.35 2.45
CA ILE A 118 7.88 7.26 3.35
C ILE A 118 7.08 5.97 3.09
N GLY A 119 6.82 5.65 1.82
CA GLY A 119 6.15 4.40 1.44
C GLY A 119 6.98 3.18 1.82
N ILE A 120 8.29 3.22 1.54
CA ILE A 120 9.24 2.18 1.91
C ILE A 120 9.23 1.93 3.42
N ASP A 121 9.24 2.97 4.25
CA ASP A 121 9.22 2.85 5.71
C ASP A 121 7.91 2.24 6.22
N ILE A 122 6.78 2.62 5.62
CA ILE A 122 5.45 2.08 5.94
C ILE A 122 5.39 0.59 5.60
N LEU A 123 5.90 0.18 4.44
CA LEU A 123 5.92 -1.21 4.02
C LEU A 123 6.91 -2.04 4.84
N LYS A 124 8.09 -1.51 5.17
CA LYS A 124 9.05 -2.18 6.08
C LYS A 124 8.44 -2.39 7.47
N ASP A 125 7.76 -1.39 8.03
CA ASP A 125 7.03 -1.52 9.30
C ASP A 125 5.90 -2.55 9.20
N GLY A 126 5.11 -2.50 8.12
CA GLY A 126 4.05 -3.46 7.82
C GLY A 126 4.54 -4.89 7.72
N LEU A 127 5.68 -5.12 7.05
CA LEU A 127 6.26 -6.45 6.86
C LEU A 127 6.62 -7.12 8.19
N THR A 128 6.98 -6.35 9.22
CA THR A 128 7.24 -6.90 10.57
C THR A 128 5.99 -7.42 11.27
N LYS A 129 4.80 -6.97 10.84
CA LYS A 129 3.50 -7.25 11.47
C LYS A 129 2.61 -8.17 10.62
N SER A 130 2.88 -8.23 9.32
CA SER A 130 2.05 -8.92 8.35
C SER A 130 2.09 -10.43 8.52
N THR A 131 0.92 -11.04 8.37
CA THR A 131 0.80 -12.50 8.20
C THR A 131 1.04 -12.92 6.75
N ASN A 132 0.64 -12.09 5.78
CA ASN A 132 0.83 -12.31 4.34
C ASN A 132 2.05 -11.52 3.83
N LYS A 133 3.23 -11.95 4.28
CA LYS A 133 4.49 -11.26 3.98
C LYS A 133 4.78 -11.15 2.48
N ASN A 134 4.28 -12.09 1.68
CA ASN A 134 4.41 -12.06 0.23
C ASN A 134 3.84 -10.77 -0.36
N VAL A 135 2.61 -10.40 0.00
CA VAL A 135 1.93 -9.20 -0.51
C VAL A 135 2.70 -7.93 -0.16
N VAL A 136 3.05 -7.75 1.12
CA VAL A 136 3.74 -6.53 1.57
C VAL A 136 5.15 -6.44 0.99
N SER A 137 5.84 -7.57 0.86
CA SER A 137 7.20 -7.60 0.30
C SER A 137 7.22 -7.41 -1.22
N GLU A 138 6.18 -7.79 -1.95
CA GLU A 138 6.04 -7.45 -3.38
C GLU A 138 5.83 -5.95 -3.59
N ASP A 139 4.89 -5.33 -2.86
CA ASP A 139 4.69 -3.88 -2.91
C ASP A 139 6.02 -3.13 -2.62
N LEU A 140 6.77 -3.61 -1.63
CA LEU A 140 8.08 -3.07 -1.29
C LEU A 140 9.10 -3.29 -2.42
N GLY A 141 9.14 -4.48 -3.00
CA GLY A 141 10.05 -4.85 -4.08
C GLY A 141 9.87 -3.98 -5.32
N TYR A 142 8.62 -3.74 -5.73
CA TYR A 142 8.31 -2.89 -6.88
C TYR A 142 8.75 -1.43 -6.66
N ILE A 143 8.49 -0.84 -5.49
CA ILE A 143 8.96 0.53 -5.18
C ILE A 143 10.49 0.58 -5.18
N LEU A 144 11.16 -0.39 -4.54
CA LEU A 144 12.62 -0.42 -4.47
C LEU A 144 13.26 -0.57 -5.86
N ARG A 145 12.67 -1.40 -6.73
CA ARG A 145 13.09 -1.54 -8.14
C ARG A 145 12.97 -0.21 -8.87
N ASP A 146 11.82 0.45 -8.78
CA ASP A 146 11.58 1.72 -9.46
C ASP A 146 12.53 2.83 -8.98
N GLU A 147 12.93 2.77 -7.71
CA GLU A 147 13.93 3.65 -7.08
C GLU A 147 15.39 3.19 -7.30
N LYS A 148 15.63 2.18 -8.13
CA LYS A 148 16.95 1.61 -8.45
C LYS A 148 17.75 1.13 -7.23
N ARG A 149 17.05 0.68 -6.19
CA ARG A 149 17.63 0.03 -5.00
C ARG A 149 17.66 -1.47 -5.22
N THR A 150 18.37 -1.90 -6.26
CA THR A 150 18.31 -3.24 -6.84
C THR A 150 18.55 -4.36 -5.82
N GLU A 151 19.55 -4.25 -4.95
CA GLU A 151 19.83 -5.27 -3.94
C GLU A 151 18.69 -5.42 -2.92
N GLU A 152 18.13 -4.30 -2.44
CA GLU A 152 16.99 -4.34 -1.51
C GLU A 152 15.71 -4.85 -2.21
N ALA A 153 15.52 -4.52 -3.49
CA ALA A 153 14.40 -5.04 -4.28
C ALA A 153 14.50 -6.57 -4.41
N ILE A 154 15.70 -7.10 -4.68
CA ILE A 154 15.96 -8.55 -4.68
C ILE A 154 15.61 -9.15 -3.32
N GLU A 155 16.06 -8.56 -2.22
CA GLU A 155 15.73 -9.04 -0.87
C GLU A 155 14.22 -9.08 -0.62
N ALA A 156 13.48 -8.04 -1.02
CA ALA A 156 12.04 -7.97 -0.87
C ALA A 156 11.32 -9.06 -1.70
N PHE A 157 11.63 -9.21 -2.99
CA PHE A 157 11.04 -10.26 -3.81
C PHE A 157 11.43 -11.67 -3.37
N LYS A 158 12.62 -11.85 -2.79
CA LYS A 158 13.03 -13.12 -2.16
C LYS A 158 12.18 -13.49 -0.96
N ILE A 159 11.76 -12.51 -0.16
CA ILE A 159 10.78 -12.74 0.92
C ILE A 159 9.46 -13.17 0.29
N SER A 160 9.00 -12.55 -0.79
CA SER A 160 7.76 -13.01 -1.44
C SER A 160 7.84 -14.44 -1.94
N GLU A 161 8.96 -14.82 -2.60
CA GLU A 161 9.20 -16.20 -3.00
C GLU A 161 9.10 -17.18 -1.83
N GLU A 162 9.70 -16.86 -0.67
CA GLU A 162 9.69 -17.71 0.52
C GLU A 162 8.27 -17.94 1.07
N PHE A 163 7.42 -16.91 1.02
CA PHE A 163 6.06 -16.95 1.55
C PHE A 163 4.99 -17.33 0.51
N GLY A 164 5.42 -17.70 -0.70
CA GLY A 164 4.53 -17.99 -1.83
C GLY A 164 4.16 -16.71 -2.57
N PRO A 165 4.75 -16.45 -3.75
CA PRO A 165 4.51 -15.21 -4.47
C PRO A 165 3.06 -15.12 -4.96
N SER A 166 2.53 -13.91 -5.09
CA SER A 166 1.16 -13.69 -5.55
C SER A 166 0.96 -14.05 -7.03
N SER A 167 2.04 -13.98 -7.80
CA SER A 167 2.09 -14.36 -9.21
C SER A 167 3.47 -14.82 -9.62
N GLU A 168 3.54 -15.53 -10.74
CA GLU A 168 4.78 -15.95 -11.39
C GLU A 168 5.69 -14.77 -11.76
N TYR A 169 5.15 -13.57 -11.94
CA TYR A 169 5.91 -12.37 -12.27
C TYR A 169 6.95 -12.00 -11.20
N THR A 170 6.79 -12.42 -9.94
CA THR A 170 7.85 -12.27 -8.94
C THR A 170 9.16 -12.95 -9.37
N PHE A 171 9.09 -14.08 -10.10
CA PHE A 171 10.27 -14.72 -10.68
C PHE A 171 10.84 -13.95 -11.86
N TRP A 172 9.97 -13.34 -12.69
CA TRP A 172 10.42 -12.47 -13.78
C TRP A 172 11.20 -11.27 -13.22
N GLU A 173 10.64 -10.58 -12.22
CA GLU A 173 11.27 -9.44 -11.55
C GLU A 173 12.63 -9.83 -10.96
N LEU A 174 12.71 -10.93 -10.21
CA LEU A 174 13.99 -11.42 -9.69
C LEU A 174 14.99 -11.69 -10.82
N SER A 175 14.55 -12.28 -11.94
CA SER A 175 15.44 -12.58 -13.06
C SER A 175 16.04 -11.32 -13.69
N GLU A 176 15.23 -10.28 -13.88
CA GLU A 176 15.68 -9.03 -14.48
C GLU A 176 16.59 -8.26 -13.51
N LEU A 177 16.25 -8.21 -12.21
CA LEU A 177 17.12 -7.61 -11.20
C LEU A 177 18.48 -8.32 -11.09
N TYR A 178 18.51 -9.67 -11.16
CA TYR A 178 19.79 -10.41 -11.19
C TYR A 178 20.59 -10.14 -12.48
N ALA A 179 19.91 -9.88 -13.60
CA ALA A 179 20.57 -9.48 -14.84
C ALA A 179 21.24 -8.11 -14.70
N GLU A 180 20.57 -7.14 -14.07
CA GLU A 180 21.10 -5.79 -13.84
C GLU A 180 22.42 -5.80 -13.06
N ILE A 181 22.56 -6.69 -12.07
CA ILE A 181 23.78 -6.84 -11.27
C ILE A 181 24.77 -7.88 -11.83
N GLY A 182 24.52 -8.40 -13.03
CA GLY A 182 25.44 -9.32 -13.74
C GLY A 182 25.50 -10.75 -13.18
N LEU A 183 24.54 -11.17 -12.36
CA LEU A 183 24.46 -12.53 -11.83
C LEU A 183 23.71 -13.47 -12.79
N ILE A 184 24.37 -13.80 -13.90
CA ILE A 184 23.79 -14.54 -15.04
C ILE A 184 23.24 -15.93 -14.67
N GLU A 185 23.90 -16.64 -13.75
CA GLU A 185 23.40 -17.94 -13.27
C GLU A 185 22.05 -17.79 -12.56
N LYS A 186 21.92 -16.78 -11.70
CA LYS A 186 20.67 -16.49 -10.99
C LYS A 186 19.59 -15.99 -11.93
N GLN A 187 19.93 -15.10 -12.86
CA GLN A 187 18.99 -14.69 -13.92
C GLN A 187 18.41 -15.93 -14.64
N SER A 188 19.26 -16.86 -15.06
CA SER A 188 18.84 -18.06 -15.79
C SER A 188 17.95 -18.97 -14.93
N GLU A 189 18.30 -19.15 -13.65
CA GLU A 189 17.49 -19.88 -12.67
C GLU A 189 16.07 -19.30 -12.57
N TYR A 190 15.95 -18.00 -12.40
CA TYR A 190 14.64 -17.35 -12.23
C TYR A 190 13.84 -17.25 -13.53
N LYS A 191 14.49 -17.10 -14.69
CA LYS A 191 13.82 -17.23 -16.00
C LYS A 191 13.20 -18.61 -16.18
N GLN A 192 13.88 -19.65 -15.72
CA GLN A 192 13.32 -21.01 -15.76
C GLN A 192 12.15 -21.14 -14.78
N LYS A 193 12.26 -20.65 -13.54
CA LYS A 193 11.15 -20.64 -12.58
C LYS A 193 9.91 -19.92 -13.10
N PHE A 194 10.08 -18.76 -13.76
CA PHE A 194 8.99 -18.03 -14.39
C PHE A 194 8.25 -18.90 -15.42
N LYS A 195 8.99 -19.56 -16.32
CA LYS A 195 8.42 -20.46 -17.34
C LYS A 195 7.73 -21.68 -16.74
N ASP A 196 8.38 -22.33 -15.78
CA ASP A 196 7.84 -23.50 -15.09
C ASP A 196 6.55 -23.18 -14.31
N SER A 197 6.40 -21.92 -13.88
CA SER A 197 5.20 -21.41 -13.20
C SER A 197 4.11 -20.92 -14.15
N GLY A 198 4.28 -21.09 -15.47
CA GLY A 198 3.28 -20.69 -16.47
C GLY A 198 3.43 -19.27 -17.04
N GLY A 199 4.54 -18.59 -16.72
CA GLY A 199 4.81 -17.23 -17.19
C GLY A 199 4.93 -17.14 -18.70
N ILE A 200 4.31 -16.09 -19.26
CA ILE A 200 4.34 -15.77 -20.70
C ILE A 200 5.24 -14.56 -20.87
N GLU A 201 6.30 -14.70 -21.67
CA GLU A 201 7.13 -13.56 -22.08
C GLU A 201 6.26 -12.62 -22.95
N LEU A 202 6.15 -11.35 -22.53
CA LEU A 202 5.38 -10.30 -23.23
C LEU A 202 6.12 -9.77 -24.46
#